data_AF-A0A0F0E5K4-F1
#
_entry.id   AF-A0A0F0E5K4-F1
#
_cell.length_a   1.000
_cell.length_b   1.000
_cell.length_c   1.000
_cell.angle_alpha   90.00
_cell.angle_beta   90.00
_cell.angle_gamma   90.00
#
_symmetry.space_group_name_H-M   'P 1'
#
loop_
_entity.id
_entity.type
_entity.pdbx_description
1 polymer ?
#
loop_
_entity_poly.entity_id
_entity_poly.type
_entity_poly.pdbx_seq_one_letter_code
_entity_poly.pdbx_strand_id
1 'polypeptide(L)'
;MPLLAAALLSACGDRSTNIPPAADQPPPAKLTGADLINRGRALVRAADCAACHTAKDGAPFAGGVALASPFGTFYGTNITPDKEHGIGKWSADDFYKALHDGVTPDKHLYPAMPYTSYRGLSRGDTDAMYAYLTQQVKPAAVANREHALRFPYNIRIAMAGWNVFFLKNALPDASVGNTAAWQRGRYLANALGHCAECHSPRGFAGQLDSSRPLAGAALGRVVAPDITPAGLAARGWTLGDLQTFFRVGIAPQGSAFGEMYPVVHLSTQYLSQADVAALTTYLLGDKAPAPQPLKPVAATPENVDQLKAGRAHYLAVCAGCHGRDGEGKPHVAVPMLANATVRNADVHNLIVSMLDGIEAQRFPGTEAMQEMPSFAQMNDTELADLANYLRANFGGQPADVTADQVKGLRQ
;
A
#
# COMPACT_ATOMS: atom_id res chain seq x y z
N MET A 1 28.58 -61.67 -0.98
CA MET A 1 29.19 -60.96 -2.12
C MET A 1 28.11 -60.80 -3.19
N PRO A 2 27.83 -59.62 -3.77
CA PRO A 2 28.24 -58.22 -3.50
C PRO A 2 27.03 -57.38 -2.97
N LEU A 3 27.09 -56.19 -2.32
CA LEU A 3 27.83 -54.92 -2.45
C LEU A 3 27.14 -53.86 -3.35
N LEU A 4 26.98 -52.63 -2.79
CA LEU A 4 26.66 -51.30 -3.37
C LEU A 4 25.18 -50.93 -3.61
N ALA A 5 24.68 -49.72 -3.32
CA ALA A 5 25.29 -48.49 -2.81
C ALA A 5 24.22 -47.61 -2.12
N ALA A 6 24.61 -46.92 -1.04
CA ALA A 6 23.90 -45.80 -0.46
C ALA A 6 24.12 -44.54 -1.33
N ALA A 7 23.04 -43.84 -1.66
CA ALA A 7 23.11 -42.49 -2.22
C ALA A 7 22.47 -41.52 -1.22
N LEU A 8 23.33 -40.90 -0.40
CA LEU A 8 23.04 -39.69 0.37
C LEU A 8 23.01 -38.51 -0.61
N LEU A 9 21.83 -37.95 -0.87
CA LEU A 9 21.72 -36.64 -1.51
C LEU A 9 21.46 -35.59 -0.44
N SER A 10 22.55 -34.94 -0.02
CA SER A 10 22.51 -33.64 0.63
C SER A 10 22.00 -32.61 -0.37
N ALA A 11 20.73 -32.22 -0.26
CA ALA A 11 20.24 -31.02 -0.91
C ALA A 11 20.58 -29.82 -0.01
N CYS A 12 21.60 -29.06 -0.42
CA CYS A 12 21.94 -27.77 0.18
C CYS A 12 20.78 -26.79 -0.05
N GLY A 13 20.51 -25.99 0.99
CA GLY A 13 19.30 -25.20 1.11
C GLY A 13 19.15 -24.11 0.04
N ASP A 14 18.00 -24.12 -0.59
CA ASP A 14 17.47 -22.98 -1.32
C ASP A 14 16.69 -22.11 -0.31
N ARG A 15 17.33 -21.07 0.24
CA ARG A 15 16.69 -20.10 1.14
C ARG A 15 15.87 -19.08 0.35
N SER A 16 14.92 -19.54 -0.46
CA SER A 16 13.84 -18.70 -0.96
C SER A 16 12.67 -18.80 0.01
N THR A 17 12.37 -17.70 0.70
CA THR A 17 11.19 -17.58 1.57
C THR A 17 9.93 -17.51 0.70
N ASN A 18 9.54 -18.64 0.13
CA ASN A 18 8.25 -18.82 -0.54
C ASN A 18 7.18 -18.92 0.55
N ILE A 19 6.36 -17.89 0.73
CA ILE A 19 5.30 -17.91 1.74
C ILE A 19 4.07 -18.61 1.11
N PRO A 20 3.58 -19.75 1.62
CA PRO A 20 2.12 -20.00 1.68
C PRO A 20 1.69 -20.83 2.92
N PRO A 21 0.43 -20.88 3.42
CA PRO A 21 -0.86 -20.41 2.84
C PRO A 21 -1.77 -19.61 3.85
N ALA A 22 -2.95 -19.07 3.50
CA ALA A 22 -4.18 -19.81 3.13
C ALA A 22 -5.11 -19.12 2.10
N ALA A 23 -5.60 -19.92 1.14
CA ALA A 23 -7.03 -20.26 1.11
C ALA A 23 -7.15 -21.78 1.31
N ASP A 24 -7.67 -22.20 2.46
CA ASP A 24 -8.18 -23.56 2.76
C ASP A 24 -7.25 -24.80 2.64
N GLN A 25 -6.00 -24.76 3.11
CA GLN A 25 -5.15 -25.97 3.20
C GLN A 25 -4.52 -26.17 4.60
N PRO A 26 -4.38 -27.42 5.08
CA PRO A 26 -3.68 -27.74 6.31
C PRO A 26 -2.23 -27.26 6.23
N PRO A 27 -1.64 -26.83 7.37
CA PRO A 27 -0.32 -26.22 7.37
C PRO A 27 0.73 -27.19 6.79
N PRO A 28 1.73 -26.69 6.05
CA PRO A 28 2.95 -27.46 5.80
C PRO A 28 3.51 -27.94 7.16
N ALA A 29 4.24 -29.07 7.16
CA ALA A 29 4.84 -29.66 8.36
C ALA A 29 5.27 -28.57 9.36
N LYS A 30 4.85 -28.69 10.64
CA LYS A 30 5.09 -27.67 11.68
C LYS A 30 6.52 -27.15 11.58
N LEU A 31 6.68 -25.93 11.08
CA LEU A 31 7.98 -25.30 10.97
C LEU A 31 8.57 -25.15 12.37
N THR A 32 9.86 -25.43 12.52
CA THR A 32 10.54 -25.32 13.80
C THR A 32 11.85 -24.57 13.66
N GLY A 33 12.38 -24.06 14.78
CA GLY A 33 13.68 -23.40 14.83
C GLY A 33 13.84 -22.28 13.80
N ALA A 34 14.92 -22.35 13.02
CA ALA A 34 15.30 -21.30 12.07
C ALA A 34 14.27 -21.08 10.95
N ASP A 35 13.59 -22.13 10.48
CA ASP A 35 12.64 -22.01 9.36
C ASP A 35 11.37 -21.25 9.78
N LEU A 36 10.91 -21.48 11.01
CA LEU A 36 9.80 -20.72 11.60
C LEU A 36 10.15 -19.24 11.71
N ILE A 37 11.34 -18.93 12.20
CA ILE A 37 11.83 -17.55 12.35
C ILE A 37 12.00 -16.86 10.99
N ASN A 38 12.56 -17.55 9.99
CA ASN A 38 12.75 -16.99 8.66
C ASN A 38 11.41 -16.71 7.97
N ARG A 39 10.44 -17.61 8.12
CA ARG A 39 9.07 -17.37 7.66
C ARG A 39 8.44 -16.17 8.38
N GLY A 40 8.60 -16.10 9.70
CA GLY A 40 8.12 -14.98 10.50
C GLY A 40 8.69 -13.64 10.05
N ARG A 41 9.99 -13.58 9.78
CA ARG A 41 10.67 -12.41 9.22
C ARG A 41 10.03 -11.98 7.89
N ALA A 42 9.83 -12.93 6.97
CA ALA A 42 9.25 -12.65 5.67
C ALA A 42 7.80 -12.16 5.77
N LEU A 43 7.01 -12.76 6.66
CA LEU A 43 5.63 -12.39 6.94
C LEU A 43 5.50 -11.01 7.59
N VAL A 44 6.30 -10.70 8.62
CA VAL A 44 6.30 -9.37 9.28
C VAL A 44 6.68 -8.27 8.29
N ARG A 45 7.59 -8.59 7.36
CA ARG A 45 7.97 -7.67 6.28
C ARG A 45 6.83 -7.48 5.28
N ALA A 46 6.24 -8.57 4.80
CA ALA A 46 5.12 -8.53 3.85
C ALA A 46 3.87 -7.86 4.43
N ALA A 47 3.63 -8.00 5.74
CA ALA A 47 2.56 -7.31 6.46
C ALA A 47 2.84 -5.83 6.73
N ASP A 48 4.02 -5.34 6.34
CA ASP A 48 4.46 -3.97 6.51
C ASP A 48 4.40 -3.46 7.96
N CYS A 49 4.69 -4.33 8.94
CA CYS A 49 4.61 -3.94 10.35
C CYS A 49 5.55 -2.76 10.67
N ALA A 50 6.67 -2.65 9.96
CA ALA A 50 7.66 -1.60 10.19
C ALA A 50 7.11 -0.19 9.87
N ALA A 51 6.23 -0.03 8.88
CA ALA A 51 5.70 1.27 8.46
C ALA A 51 4.95 1.99 9.59
N CYS A 52 4.22 1.25 10.43
CA CYS A 52 3.51 1.83 11.57
C CYS A 52 4.31 1.72 12.88
N HIS A 53 5.16 0.69 13.02
CA HIS A 53 5.85 0.41 14.27
C HIS A 53 7.30 0.91 14.32
N THR A 54 7.78 1.69 13.35
CA THR A 54 9.15 2.25 13.38
C THR A 54 9.14 3.73 13.02
N ALA A 55 9.33 4.60 14.02
CA ALA A 55 9.51 6.03 13.75
C ALA A 55 10.82 6.31 12.97
N LYS A 56 10.87 7.42 12.25
CA LYS A 56 12.00 7.84 11.37
C LYS A 56 13.37 7.70 12.02
N ASP A 57 13.49 8.12 13.28
CA ASP A 57 14.72 8.07 14.08
C ASP A 57 14.61 7.10 15.28
N GLY A 58 13.61 6.21 15.25
CA GLY A 58 13.29 5.28 16.31
C GLY A 58 13.98 3.92 16.14
N ALA A 59 14.03 3.14 17.22
CA ALA A 59 14.44 1.75 17.14
C ALA A 59 13.43 0.93 16.31
N PRO A 60 13.88 -0.07 15.51
CA PRO A 60 12.97 -0.92 14.74
C PRO A 60 11.87 -1.52 15.61
N PHE A 61 10.63 -1.38 15.15
CA PHE A 61 9.43 -1.91 15.83
C PHE A 61 9.08 -1.29 17.18
N ALA A 62 9.73 -0.19 17.59
CA ALA A 62 9.50 0.48 18.87
C ALA A 62 8.31 1.47 18.89
N GLY A 63 7.53 1.56 17.82
CA GLY A 63 6.36 2.42 17.70
C GLY A 63 6.66 3.88 17.38
N GLY A 64 5.67 4.74 17.62
CA GLY A 64 5.80 6.20 17.57
C GLY A 64 5.40 6.89 16.26
N VAL A 65 5.10 6.14 15.19
CA VAL A 65 4.64 6.71 13.92
C VAL A 65 3.26 7.34 14.12
N ALA A 66 3.10 8.60 13.72
CA ALA A 66 1.84 9.32 13.79
C ALA A 66 1.01 9.04 12.54
N LEU A 67 -0.23 8.59 12.73
CA LEU A 67 -1.18 8.31 11.65
C LEU A 67 -2.37 9.25 11.81
N ALA A 68 -2.41 10.28 10.96
CA ALA A 68 -3.48 11.26 10.96
C ALA A 68 -4.76 10.65 10.37
N SER A 69 -5.90 10.94 10.99
CA SER A 69 -7.21 10.51 10.51
C SER A 69 -8.28 11.57 10.83
N PRO A 70 -9.47 11.49 10.21
CA PRO A 70 -10.60 12.34 10.58
C PRO A 70 -11.01 12.25 12.07
N PHE A 71 -10.67 11.14 12.75
CA PHE A 71 -11.02 10.88 14.15
C PHE A 71 -9.97 11.40 15.15
N GLY A 72 -8.81 11.86 14.66
CA GLY A 72 -7.65 12.24 15.45
C GLY A 72 -6.38 11.52 14.99
N THR A 73 -5.34 11.56 15.81
CA THR A 73 -4.04 10.98 15.48
C THR A 73 -3.83 9.68 16.26
N PHE A 74 -3.64 8.58 15.53
CA PHE A 74 -3.18 7.32 16.10
C PHE A 74 -1.66 7.30 16.15
N TYR A 75 -1.11 6.51 17.06
CA TYR A 75 0.34 6.30 17.17
C TYR A 75 0.63 4.81 17.20
N GLY A 76 1.56 4.36 16.36
CA GLY A 76 2.02 2.96 16.39
C GLY A 76 2.61 2.60 17.75
N THR A 77 2.37 1.38 18.19
CA THR A 77 2.85 0.88 19.49
C THR A 77 4.23 0.20 19.38
N ASN A 78 4.93 0.04 20.49
CA ASN A 78 6.11 -0.77 20.59
C ASN A 78 5.71 -2.26 20.55
N ILE A 79 6.20 -2.99 19.55
CA ILE A 79 5.98 -4.44 19.38
C ILE A 79 7.30 -5.24 19.50
N THR A 80 8.33 -4.64 20.08
CA THR A 80 9.57 -5.33 20.43
C THR A 80 9.35 -6.28 21.62
N PRO A 81 10.25 -7.25 21.89
CA PRO A 81 10.14 -8.13 23.06
C PRO A 81 10.47 -7.44 24.40
N ASP A 82 10.48 -6.12 24.45
CA ASP A 82 10.57 -5.40 25.72
C ASP A 82 9.41 -5.78 26.65
N LYS A 83 9.72 -6.06 27.92
CA LYS A 83 8.76 -6.59 28.90
C LYS A 83 7.90 -5.52 29.55
N GLU A 84 8.29 -4.25 29.46
CA GLU A 84 7.59 -3.15 30.11
C GLU A 84 6.73 -2.38 29.12
N HIS A 85 7.28 -2.07 27.95
CA HIS A 85 6.66 -1.22 26.96
C HIS A 85 6.28 -1.95 25.66
N GLY A 86 6.86 -3.12 25.41
CA GLY A 86 6.62 -3.95 24.23
C GLY A 86 5.67 -5.14 24.49
N ILE A 87 5.80 -6.16 23.64
CA ILE A 87 5.00 -7.41 23.72
C ILE A 87 5.72 -8.52 24.49
N GLY A 88 6.80 -8.23 25.22
CA GLY A 88 7.65 -9.25 25.87
C GLY A 88 6.97 -10.09 26.96
N LYS A 89 5.77 -9.72 27.40
CA LYS A 89 4.92 -10.48 28.34
C LYS A 89 3.75 -11.21 27.66
N TRP A 90 3.52 -10.97 26.38
CA TRP A 90 2.41 -11.59 25.66
C TRP A 90 2.68 -13.07 25.46
N SER A 91 1.62 -13.86 25.31
CA SER A 91 1.70 -15.20 24.73
C SER A 91 1.50 -15.14 23.21
N ALA A 92 1.77 -16.25 22.52
CA ALA A 92 1.41 -16.38 21.10
C ALA A 92 -0.11 -16.25 20.89
N ASP A 93 -0.92 -16.69 21.85
CA ASP A 93 -2.38 -16.55 21.80
C ASP A 93 -2.83 -15.08 21.95
N ASP A 94 -2.14 -14.29 22.79
CA ASP A 94 -2.44 -12.86 22.93
C ASP A 94 -2.07 -12.10 21.65
N PHE A 95 -0.94 -12.45 21.03
CA PHE A 95 -0.56 -11.90 19.72
C PHE A 95 -1.58 -12.27 18.64
N TYR A 96 -2.01 -13.53 18.58
CA TYR A 96 -3.06 -13.97 17.66
C TYR A 96 -4.36 -13.19 17.86
N LYS A 97 -4.85 -13.05 19.10
CA LYS A 97 -6.07 -12.28 19.42
C LYS A 97 -5.93 -10.80 19.07
N ALA A 98 -4.75 -10.22 19.24
CA ALA A 98 -4.51 -8.83 18.85
C ALA A 98 -4.65 -8.64 17.34
N LEU A 99 -4.07 -9.55 16.54
CA LEU A 99 -4.15 -9.51 15.08
C LEU A 99 -5.55 -9.89 14.55
N HIS A 100 -6.23 -10.85 15.17
CA HIS A 100 -7.44 -11.46 14.62
C HIS A 100 -8.73 -10.83 15.16
N ASP A 101 -8.71 -10.40 16.43
CA ASP A 101 -9.90 -9.93 17.14
C ASP A 101 -9.77 -8.47 17.59
N GLY A 102 -8.60 -7.85 17.40
CA GLY A 102 -8.33 -6.51 17.90
C GLY A 102 -8.35 -6.45 19.43
N VAL A 103 -7.93 -7.52 20.11
CA VAL A 103 -7.92 -7.62 21.58
C VAL A 103 -6.52 -7.91 22.08
N THR A 104 -5.97 -6.99 22.86
CA THR A 104 -4.73 -7.17 23.63
C THR A 104 -5.07 -7.61 25.06
N PRO A 105 -4.08 -8.07 25.86
CA PRO A 105 -4.31 -8.43 27.26
C PRO A 105 -4.99 -7.31 28.10
N ASP A 106 -4.70 -6.05 27.78
CA ASP A 106 -5.15 -4.91 28.59
C ASP A 106 -6.35 -4.16 28.00
N LYS A 107 -6.58 -4.28 26.68
CA LYS A 107 -7.52 -3.39 25.95
C LYS A 107 -7.90 -3.87 24.55
N HIS A 108 -9.02 -3.34 24.06
CA HIS A 108 -9.38 -3.40 22.64
C HIS A 108 -8.55 -2.42 21.79
N LEU A 109 -8.15 -2.85 20.60
CA LEU A 109 -7.48 -2.04 19.60
C LEU A 109 -8.51 -1.23 18.80
N TYR A 110 -8.08 -0.08 18.30
CA TYR A 110 -8.80 0.62 17.25
C TYR A 110 -8.48 -0.01 15.90
N PRO A 111 -9.41 -0.05 14.93
CA PRO A 111 -9.20 -0.64 13.60
C PRO A 111 -8.19 0.12 12.74
N ALA A 112 -7.59 1.20 13.26
CA ALA A 112 -6.36 1.78 12.70
C ALA A 112 -5.18 0.79 12.73
N MET A 113 -5.16 -0.13 13.71
CA MET A 113 -4.44 -1.38 13.57
C MET A 113 -5.33 -2.31 12.73
N PRO A 114 -4.89 -2.79 11.56
CA PRO A 114 -5.78 -3.40 10.58
C PRO A 114 -6.15 -4.85 10.91
N TYR A 115 -6.61 -5.11 12.14
CA TYR A 115 -7.03 -6.44 12.61
C TYR A 115 -8.24 -6.98 11.83
N THR A 116 -9.06 -6.11 11.25
CA THR A 116 -10.15 -6.48 10.33
C THR A 116 -9.64 -7.19 9.08
N SER A 117 -8.47 -6.78 8.59
CA SER A 117 -7.78 -7.40 7.47
C SER A 117 -6.97 -8.62 7.94
N TYR A 118 -6.17 -8.46 8.99
CA TYR A 118 -5.33 -9.53 9.55
C TYR A 118 -6.11 -10.72 10.09
N ARG A 119 -7.43 -10.61 10.29
CA ARG A 119 -8.30 -11.74 10.62
C ARG A 119 -8.19 -12.90 9.62
N GLY A 120 -7.81 -12.62 8.37
CA GLY A 120 -7.55 -13.67 7.38
C GLY A 120 -6.22 -14.42 7.57
N LEU A 121 -5.33 -13.99 8.48
CA LEU A 121 -4.05 -14.64 8.73
C LEU A 121 -4.24 -16.01 9.38
N SER A 122 -3.51 -17.02 8.88
CA SER A 122 -3.53 -18.33 9.50
C SER A 122 -2.82 -18.32 10.85
N ARG A 123 -3.27 -19.19 11.77
CA ARG A 123 -2.62 -19.34 13.08
C ARG A 123 -1.12 -19.61 12.97
N GLY A 124 -0.71 -20.48 12.05
CA GLY A 124 0.71 -20.80 11.82
C GLY A 124 1.53 -19.59 11.38
N ASP A 125 0.95 -18.69 10.58
CA ASP A 125 1.62 -17.46 10.15
C ASP A 125 1.76 -16.47 11.31
N THR A 126 0.73 -16.32 12.14
CA THR A 126 0.83 -15.46 13.32
C THR A 126 1.84 -15.98 14.35
N ASP A 127 1.93 -17.30 14.54
CA ASP A 127 2.92 -17.92 15.44
C ASP A 127 4.35 -17.70 14.90
N ALA A 128 4.54 -17.78 13.58
CA ALA A 128 5.82 -17.49 12.94
C ALA A 128 6.22 -16.01 13.11
N MET A 129 5.29 -15.08 12.83
CA MET A 129 5.49 -13.64 13.05
C MET A 129 5.88 -13.36 14.50
N TYR A 130 5.14 -13.94 15.46
CA TYR A 130 5.41 -13.81 16.88
C TYR A 130 6.78 -14.35 17.28
N ALA A 131 7.17 -15.53 16.77
CA ALA A 131 8.48 -16.12 17.01
C ALA A 131 9.62 -15.21 16.50
N TYR A 132 9.48 -14.62 15.31
CA TYR A 132 10.45 -13.67 14.79
C TYR A 132 10.55 -12.42 15.67
N LEU A 133 9.42 -11.78 15.98
CA LEU A 133 9.39 -10.56 16.80
C LEU A 133 10.01 -10.80 18.18
N THR A 134 9.68 -11.92 18.82
CA THR A 134 10.15 -12.16 20.19
C THR A 134 11.57 -12.70 20.31
N GLN A 135 12.08 -13.38 19.29
CA GLN A 135 13.39 -14.05 19.36
C GLN A 135 14.49 -13.35 18.58
N GLN A 136 14.16 -12.48 17.62
CA GLN A 136 15.15 -11.83 16.74
C GLN A 136 15.17 -10.31 16.81
N VAL A 137 14.06 -9.67 17.19
CA VAL A 137 14.03 -8.21 17.34
C VAL A 137 14.68 -7.85 18.68
N LYS A 138 15.54 -6.84 18.67
CA LYS A 138 16.14 -6.33 19.90
C LYS A 138 15.06 -5.63 20.75
N PRO A 139 14.96 -5.93 22.06
CA PRO A 139 14.10 -5.16 22.95
C PRO A 139 14.43 -3.67 22.90
N ALA A 140 13.41 -2.82 22.86
CA ALA A 140 13.56 -1.38 22.97
C ALA A 140 12.70 -0.86 24.11
N ALA A 141 13.32 -0.25 25.12
CA ALA A 141 12.63 0.35 26.26
C ALA A 141 12.04 1.73 25.88
N VAL A 142 11.06 1.73 24.98
CA VAL A 142 10.38 2.94 24.48
C VAL A 142 8.91 2.86 24.85
N ALA A 143 8.46 3.76 25.71
CA ALA A 143 7.06 3.84 26.13
C ALA A 143 6.12 4.18 24.95
N ASN A 144 4.95 3.57 24.95
CA ASN A 144 3.90 3.87 23.98
C ASN A 144 3.35 5.29 24.15
N ARG A 145 3.11 5.97 23.04
CA ARG A 145 2.39 7.25 23.04
C ARG A 145 0.89 7.01 22.96
N GLU A 146 0.12 7.70 23.80
CA GLU A 146 -1.34 7.64 23.72
C GLU A 146 -1.87 8.32 22.45
N HIS A 147 -2.95 7.77 21.90
CA HIS A 147 -3.62 8.36 20.75
C HIS A 147 -4.27 9.70 21.12
N ALA A 148 -4.16 10.67 20.20
CA ALA A 148 -4.82 11.97 20.33
C ALA A 148 -6.16 11.92 19.59
N LEU A 149 -7.14 11.24 20.17
CA LEU A 149 -8.48 11.06 19.59
C LEU A 149 -9.48 12.05 20.15
N ARG A 150 -10.39 12.52 19.30
CA ARG A 150 -11.47 13.42 19.69
C ARG A 150 -12.60 12.63 20.34
N PHE A 151 -13.31 13.23 21.30
CA PHE A 151 -14.54 12.65 21.82
C PHE A 151 -15.59 12.54 20.68
N PRO A 152 -16.37 11.44 20.59
CA PRO A 152 -16.42 10.28 21.50
C PRO A 152 -15.48 9.11 21.14
N TYR A 153 -14.62 9.26 20.13
CA TYR A 153 -13.75 8.18 19.62
C TYR A 153 -12.67 7.72 20.61
N ASN A 154 -12.40 8.50 21.66
CA ASN A 154 -11.53 8.12 22.76
C ASN A 154 -12.15 7.06 23.71
N ILE A 155 -13.44 6.73 23.59
CA ILE A 155 -14.12 5.73 24.43
C ILE A 155 -13.83 4.32 23.92
N ARG A 156 -12.78 3.69 24.46
CA ARG A 156 -12.27 2.40 23.96
C ARG A 156 -13.24 1.22 24.13
N ILE A 157 -14.14 1.25 25.13
CA ILE A 157 -15.14 0.17 25.32
C ILE A 157 -16.15 0.08 24.17
N ALA A 158 -16.35 1.18 23.41
CA ALA A 158 -17.20 1.17 22.23
C ALA A 158 -16.69 0.20 21.14
N MET A 159 -15.40 -0.17 21.15
CA MET A 159 -14.81 -1.12 20.21
C MET A 159 -15.31 -2.55 20.36
N ALA A 160 -15.73 -2.96 21.56
CA ALA A 160 -16.38 -4.25 21.73
C ALA A 160 -17.70 -4.31 20.94
N GLY A 161 -18.52 -3.26 21.03
CA GLY A 161 -19.75 -3.13 20.26
C GLY A 161 -19.48 -3.01 18.76
N TRP A 162 -18.50 -2.20 18.37
CA TRP A 162 -18.10 -2.05 16.96
C TRP A 162 -17.70 -3.39 16.34
N ASN A 163 -16.92 -4.21 17.05
CA ASN A 163 -16.52 -5.54 16.59
C ASN A 163 -17.73 -6.47 16.35
N VAL A 164 -18.74 -6.45 17.22
CA VAL A 164 -19.96 -7.27 17.05
C VAL A 164 -20.67 -6.97 15.72
N PHE A 165 -20.70 -5.70 15.30
CA PHE A 165 -21.39 -5.31 14.06
C PHE A 165 -20.51 -5.46 12.80
N PHE A 166 -19.23 -5.10 12.91
CA PHE A 166 -18.37 -4.86 11.74
C PHE A 166 -17.20 -5.83 11.56
N LEU A 167 -16.79 -6.59 12.58
CA LEU A 167 -15.74 -7.58 12.42
C LEU A 167 -16.29 -8.81 11.68
N LYS A 168 -15.81 -9.02 10.45
CA LYS A 168 -16.19 -10.16 9.59
C LYS A 168 -15.02 -11.13 9.45
N ASN A 169 -15.31 -12.38 9.09
CA ASN A 169 -14.29 -13.42 8.93
C ASN A 169 -13.43 -13.25 7.67
N ALA A 170 -13.97 -12.59 6.65
CA ALA A 170 -13.26 -12.32 5.41
C ALA A 170 -13.75 -11.00 4.80
N LEU A 171 -12.83 -10.32 4.12
CA LEU A 171 -13.16 -9.18 3.27
C LEU A 171 -13.70 -9.69 1.92
N PRO A 172 -14.65 -8.96 1.31
CA PRO A 172 -15.16 -9.30 -0.01
C PRO A 172 -14.09 -9.12 -1.08
N ASP A 173 -14.21 -9.90 -2.15
CA ASP A 173 -13.23 -9.91 -3.24
C ASP A 173 -13.49 -8.80 -4.26
N ALA A 174 -12.42 -8.11 -4.66
CA ALA A 174 -12.48 -7.04 -5.66
C ALA A 174 -12.35 -7.53 -7.11
N SER A 175 -12.02 -8.81 -7.30
CA SER A 175 -11.85 -9.43 -8.61
C SER A 175 -12.42 -10.84 -8.60
N VAL A 176 -12.44 -11.47 -9.78
CA VAL A 176 -12.98 -12.82 -9.95
C VAL A 176 -11.85 -13.79 -10.26
N GLY A 177 -11.78 -14.87 -9.49
CA GLY A 177 -10.87 -15.98 -9.73
C GLY A 177 -11.05 -17.12 -8.74
N ASN A 178 -10.41 -18.25 -9.04
CA ASN A 178 -10.39 -19.45 -8.23
C ASN A 178 -9.09 -20.25 -8.36
N THR A 179 -8.13 -19.82 -9.20
CA THR A 179 -6.83 -20.48 -9.29
C THR A 179 -6.06 -20.38 -7.97
N ALA A 180 -5.10 -21.29 -7.76
CA ALA A 180 -4.21 -21.22 -6.60
C ALA A 180 -3.43 -19.89 -6.53
N ALA A 181 -3.04 -19.33 -7.68
CA ALA A 181 -2.38 -18.03 -7.76
C ALA A 181 -3.32 -16.90 -7.30
N TRP A 182 -4.57 -16.90 -7.77
CA TRP A 182 -5.56 -15.92 -7.34
C TRP A 182 -5.88 -16.01 -5.85
N GLN A 183 -6.08 -17.23 -5.33
CA GLN A 183 -6.32 -17.46 -3.91
C GLN A 183 -5.15 -17.01 -3.03
N ARG A 184 -3.91 -17.26 -3.49
CA ARG A 184 -2.70 -16.79 -2.83
C ARG A 184 -2.62 -15.26 -2.85
N GLY A 185 -2.94 -14.65 -4.00
CA GLY A 185 -2.98 -13.20 -4.14
C GLY A 185 -4.04 -12.54 -3.26
N ARG A 186 -5.20 -13.18 -3.11
CA ARG A 186 -6.26 -12.73 -2.19
C ARG A 186 -5.75 -12.65 -0.76
N TYR A 187 -5.05 -13.69 -0.30
CA TYR A 187 -4.43 -13.69 1.02
C TYR A 187 -3.39 -12.58 1.15
N LEU A 188 -2.53 -12.40 0.15
CA LEU A 188 -1.50 -11.37 0.14
C LEU A 188 -2.09 -9.96 0.15
N ALA A 189 -3.15 -9.70 -0.61
CA ALA A 189 -3.76 -8.37 -0.71
C ALA A 189 -4.64 -8.05 0.50
N ASN A 190 -5.57 -8.95 0.85
CA ASN A 190 -6.61 -8.65 1.81
C ASN A 190 -6.20 -8.94 3.25
N ALA A 191 -5.44 -10.00 3.49
CA ALA A 191 -5.05 -10.37 4.84
C ALA A 191 -3.68 -9.80 5.19
N LEU A 192 -2.65 -10.18 4.44
CA LEU A 192 -1.27 -9.86 4.79
C LEU A 192 -0.94 -8.39 4.52
N GLY A 193 -1.17 -7.91 3.32
CA GLY A 193 -0.84 -6.54 2.89
C GLY A 193 -1.95 -5.51 3.12
N HIS A 194 -3.09 -5.92 3.69
CA HIS A 194 -4.21 -5.06 4.13
C HIS A 194 -4.60 -3.94 3.13
N CYS A 195 -4.49 -4.21 1.82
CA CYS A 195 -4.65 -3.19 0.77
C CYS A 195 -6.01 -2.48 0.83
N ALA A 196 -7.04 -3.22 1.29
CA ALA A 196 -8.39 -2.72 1.46
C ALA A 196 -8.49 -1.56 2.47
N GLU A 197 -7.58 -1.46 3.43
CA GLU A 197 -7.62 -0.42 4.48
C GLU A 197 -7.40 0.99 3.94
N CYS A 198 -6.63 1.10 2.85
CA CYS A 198 -6.42 2.35 2.12
C CYS A 198 -7.30 2.44 0.87
N HIS A 199 -7.45 1.34 0.13
CA HIS A 199 -8.10 1.36 -1.18
C HIS A 199 -9.60 1.08 -1.14
N SER A 200 -10.24 0.90 0.00
CA SER A 200 -11.71 0.74 0.07
C SER A 200 -12.34 1.90 0.82
N PRO A 201 -13.49 2.43 0.37
CA PRO A 201 -14.21 3.47 1.09
C PRO A 201 -14.56 3.03 2.51
N ARG A 202 -14.80 4.00 3.39
CA ARG A 202 -15.26 3.76 4.75
C ARG A 202 -16.71 4.22 4.93
N GLY A 203 -17.49 3.44 5.68
CA GLY A 203 -18.85 3.78 6.08
C GLY A 203 -18.89 4.75 7.26
N PHE A 204 -20.12 5.06 7.72
CA PHE A 204 -20.35 6.10 8.74
C PHE A 204 -19.67 5.86 10.09
N ALA A 205 -19.36 4.59 10.45
CA ALA A 205 -18.68 4.23 11.69
C ALA A 205 -17.19 3.91 11.47
N GLY A 206 -16.61 4.33 10.34
CA GLY A 206 -15.20 4.13 9.99
C GLY A 206 -14.84 2.71 9.54
N GLN A 207 -15.81 1.80 9.45
CA GLN A 207 -15.66 0.45 8.92
C GLN A 207 -15.43 0.47 7.40
N LEU A 208 -14.74 -0.54 6.86
CA LEU A 208 -14.64 -0.72 5.42
C LEU A 208 -16.01 -0.96 4.78
N ASP A 209 -16.28 -0.29 3.67
CA ASP A 209 -17.46 -0.51 2.85
C ASP A 209 -17.27 -1.77 2.00
N SER A 210 -17.82 -2.88 2.49
CA SER A 210 -17.78 -4.17 1.82
C SER A 210 -18.48 -4.20 0.45
N SER A 211 -19.31 -3.22 0.10
CA SER A 211 -19.94 -3.17 -1.22
C SER A 211 -19.00 -2.66 -2.32
N ARG A 212 -17.88 -2.04 -1.93
CA ARG A 212 -16.93 -1.39 -2.85
C ARG A 212 -15.47 -1.72 -2.50
N PRO A 213 -15.08 -3.02 -2.48
CA PRO A 213 -13.72 -3.41 -2.17
C PRO A 213 -12.74 -2.84 -3.21
N LEU A 214 -11.66 -2.24 -2.72
CA LEU A 214 -10.56 -1.70 -3.53
C LEU A 214 -10.93 -0.56 -4.52
N ALA A 215 -12.12 0.03 -4.39
CA ALA A 215 -12.64 1.06 -5.29
C ALA A 215 -12.10 2.48 -5.05
N GLY A 216 -11.01 2.61 -4.29
CA GLY A 216 -10.40 3.87 -3.88
C GLY A 216 -11.09 4.55 -2.71
N ALA A 217 -10.35 5.37 -1.96
CA ALA A 217 -10.85 6.13 -0.82
C ALA A 217 -9.98 7.34 -0.49
N ALA A 218 -10.57 8.36 0.14
CA ALA A 218 -9.81 9.46 0.70
C ALA A 218 -8.93 8.97 1.86
N LEU A 219 -7.65 9.35 1.83
CA LEU A 219 -6.63 9.02 2.82
C LEU A 219 -5.98 10.32 3.30
N GLY A 220 -6.75 11.11 4.05
CA GLY A 220 -6.32 12.43 4.51
C GLY A 220 -6.16 13.39 3.33
N ARG A 221 -4.92 13.85 3.09
CA ARG A 221 -4.60 14.82 2.04
C ARG A 221 -4.59 14.22 0.63
N VAL A 222 -4.41 12.91 0.50
CA VAL A 222 -4.38 12.21 -0.79
C VAL A 222 -5.57 11.26 -0.90
N VAL A 223 -5.83 10.76 -2.10
CA VAL A 223 -6.84 9.74 -2.39
C VAL A 223 -6.12 8.45 -2.79
N ALA A 224 -6.35 7.34 -2.09
CA ALA A 224 -5.92 6.04 -2.56
C ALA A 224 -6.72 5.69 -3.84
N PRO A 225 -6.06 5.40 -4.97
CA PRO A 225 -6.76 5.19 -6.24
C PRO A 225 -7.60 3.90 -6.25
N ASP A 226 -8.57 3.82 -7.15
CA ASP A 226 -9.28 2.58 -7.46
C ASP A 226 -8.33 1.53 -8.05
N ILE A 227 -8.08 0.45 -7.32
CA ILE A 227 -7.24 -0.68 -7.74
C ILE A 227 -8.05 -1.94 -8.04
N THR A 228 -9.36 -1.81 -8.30
CA THR A 228 -10.15 -2.88 -8.91
C THR A 228 -9.60 -3.24 -10.31
N PRO A 229 -9.93 -4.42 -10.86
CA PRO A 229 -9.54 -4.78 -12.23
C PRO A 229 -9.93 -3.70 -13.25
N ALA A 230 -11.11 -3.11 -13.11
CA ALA A 230 -11.60 -2.05 -14.00
C ALA A 230 -10.80 -0.74 -13.82
N GLY A 231 -10.57 -0.30 -12.59
CA GLY A 231 -9.81 0.92 -12.30
C GLY A 231 -8.33 0.83 -12.74
N LEU A 232 -7.73 -0.36 -12.60
CA LEU A 232 -6.38 -0.66 -13.10
C LEU A 232 -6.33 -0.64 -14.63
N ALA A 233 -7.25 -1.34 -15.30
CA ALA A 233 -7.31 -1.38 -16.76
C ALA A 233 -7.58 0.01 -17.37
N ALA A 234 -8.46 0.82 -16.79
CA ALA A 234 -8.74 2.18 -17.24
C ALA A 234 -7.46 3.04 -17.25
N ARG A 235 -6.60 2.85 -16.25
CA ARG A 235 -5.30 3.54 -16.12
C ARG A 235 -4.16 2.84 -16.88
N GLY A 236 -4.46 1.83 -17.68
CA GLY A 236 -3.51 1.17 -18.57
C GLY A 236 -2.54 0.21 -17.89
N TRP A 237 -2.84 -0.23 -16.67
CA TRP A 237 -1.99 -1.19 -15.96
C TRP A 237 -2.05 -2.58 -16.60
N THR A 238 -0.87 -3.18 -16.80
CA THR A 238 -0.74 -4.58 -17.21
C THR A 238 -0.32 -5.44 -16.04
N LEU A 239 -0.45 -6.77 -16.19
CA LEU A 239 0.09 -7.73 -15.22
C LEU A 239 1.60 -7.51 -15.01
N GLY A 240 2.37 -7.39 -16.09
CA GLY A 240 3.82 -7.21 -16.02
C GLY A 240 4.24 -5.89 -15.38
N ASP A 241 3.52 -4.81 -15.66
CA ASP A 241 3.82 -3.50 -15.07
C ASP A 241 3.50 -3.48 -13.58
N LEU A 242 2.39 -4.09 -13.15
CA LEU A 242 2.07 -4.22 -11.72
C LEU A 242 3.12 -5.07 -11.00
N GLN A 243 3.61 -6.16 -11.61
CA GLN A 243 4.66 -6.98 -11.01
C GLN A 243 5.96 -6.18 -10.87
N THR A 244 6.29 -5.35 -11.86
CA THR A 244 7.45 -4.45 -11.81
C THR A 244 7.26 -3.40 -10.73
N PHE A 245 6.07 -2.79 -10.65
CA PHE A 245 5.74 -1.79 -9.62
C PHE A 245 5.88 -2.34 -8.21
N PHE A 246 5.35 -3.53 -7.90
CA PHE A 246 5.48 -4.10 -6.55
C PHE A 246 6.90 -4.59 -6.23
N ARG A 247 7.71 -4.93 -7.24
CA ARG A 247 9.11 -5.33 -7.03
C ARG A 247 10.07 -4.16 -6.90
N VAL A 248 9.83 -3.09 -7.64
CA VAL A 248 10.80 -1.99 -7.82
C VAL A 248 10.24 -0.67 -7.31
N GLY A 249 8.93 -0.45 -7.40
CA GLY A 249 8.28 0.81 -7.09
C GLY A 249 8.20 1.76 -8.28
N ILE A 250 8.61 1.33 -9.48
CA ILE A 250 8.54 2.11 -10.72
C ILE A 250 8.02 1.23 -11.84
N ALA A 251 7.10 1.76 -12.64
CA ALA A 251 6.56 1.17 -13.85
C ALA A 251 6.29 2.28 -14.90
N PRO A 252 5.97 1.96 -16.16
CA PRO A 252 5.62 2.97 -17.17
C PRO A 252 4.47 3.90 -16.73
N GLN A 253 3.57 3.42 -15.88
CA GLN A 253 2.43 4.16 -15.34
C GLN A 253 2.83 5.12 -14.21
N GLY A 254 4.06 5.09 -13.71
CA GLY A 254 4.55 5.97 -12.65
C GLY A 254 5.33 5.23 -11.56
N SER A 255 5.57 5.92 -10.44
CA SER A 255 6.30 5.40 -9.30
C SER A 255 5.43 5.35 -8.04
N ALA A 256 5.84 4.55 -7.05
CA ALA A 256 5.25 4.54 -5.73
C ALA A 256 5.74 5.78 -4.98
N PHE A 257 4.81 6.68 -4.64
CA PHE A 257 5.11 7.88 -3.86
C PHE A 257 4.12 8.07 -2.70
N GLY A 258 4.42 9.03 -1.82
CA GLY A 258 3.61 9.28 -0.61
C GLY A 258 3.42 8.00 0.20
N GLU A 259 2.17 7.73 0.59
CA GLU A 259 1.81 6.56 1.42
C GLU A 259 2.09 5.21 0.75
N MET A 260 2.17 5.13 -0.59
CA MET A 260 2.52 3.89 -1.28
C MET A 260 4.03 3.62 -1.30
N TYR A 261 4.87 4.63 -1.05
CA TYR A 261 6.32 4.43 -1.04
C TYR A 261 6.76 3.49 0.09
N PRO A 262 6.36 3.67 1.37
CA PRO A 262 6.66 2.70 2.44
C PRO A 262 6.19 1.27 2.12
N VAL A 263 5.00 1.11 1.53
CA VAL A 263 4.44 -0.21 1.15
C VAL A 263 5.38 -0.96 0.18
N VAL A 264 6.05 -0.25 -0.73
CA VAL A 264 7.07 -0.86 -1.58
C VAL A 264 8.42 -0.92 -0.87
N HIS A 265 8.83 0.15 -0.23
CA HIS A 265 10.16 0.32 0.35
C HIS A 265 10.46 -0.67 1.49
N LEU A 266 9.44 -0.95 2.31
CA LEU A 266 9.55 -1.77 3.51
C LEU A 266 8.98 -3.18 3.32
N SER A 267 8.02 -3.37 2.39
CA SER A 267 7.27 -4.62 2.23
C SER A 267 7.39 -5.26 0.83
N THR A 268 6.64 -4.77 -0.16
CA THR A 268 6.32 -5.57 -1.37
C THR A 268 7.52 -5.88 -2.26
N GLN A 269 8.57 -5.03 -2.26
CA GLN A 269 9.79 -5.28 -3.04
C GLN A 269 10.54 -6.57 -2.64
N TYR A 270 10.23 -7.11 -1.46
CA TYR A 270 10.89 -8.28 -0.89
C TYR A 270 10.06 -9.55 -0.98
N LEU A 271 8.87 -9.47 -1.57
CA LEU A 271 8.07 -10.63 -1.90
C LEU A 271 8.78 -11.49 -2.95
N SER A 272 8.53 -12.80 -2.90
CA SER A 272 9.01 -13.69 -3.95
C SER A 272 8.36 -13.33 -5.30
N GLN A 273 9.00 -13.68 -6.42
CA GLN A 273 8.39 -13.45 -7.73
C GLN A 273 7.02 -14.14 -7.86
N ALA A 274 6.87 -15.32 -7.24
CA ALA A 274 5.61 -16.05 -7.21
C ALA A 274 4.53 -15.31 -6.40
N ASP A 275 4.89 -14.71 -5.26
CA ASP A 275 3.97 -13.93 -4.45
C ASP A 275 3.56 -12.62 -5.13
N VAL A 276 4.50 -11.93 -5.80
CA VAL A 276 4.18 -10.75 -6.60
C VAL A 276 3.27 -11.14 -7.77
N ALA A 277 3.55 -12.24 -8.46
CA ALA A 277 2.67 -12.74 -9.52
C ALA A 277 1.26 -13.05 -8.97
N ALA A 278 1.16 -13.78 -7.86
CA ALA A 278 -0.11 -14.09 -7.21
C ALA A 278 -0.88 -12.82 -6.81
N LEU A 279 -0.22 -11.86 -6.15
CA LEU A 279 -0.81 -10.57 -5.77
C LEU A 279 -1.40 -9.86 -6.99
N THR A 280 -0.64 -9.77 -8.09
CA THR A 280 -1.13 -9.12 -9.32
C THR A 280 -2.24 -9.90 -10.02
N THR A 281 -2.21 -11.24 -9.98
CA THR A 281 -3.31 -12.10 -10.45
C THR A 281 -4.58 -11.85 -9.64
N TYR A 282 -4.49 -11.64 -8.32
CA TYR A 282 -5.65 -11.26 -7.53
C TYR A 282 -6.16 -9.86 -7.92
N LEU A 283 -5.30 -8.85 -8.02
CA LEU A 283 -5.77 -7.50 -8.33
C LEU A 283 -6.46 -7.39 -9.70
N LEU A 284 -6.05 -8.19 -10.69
CA LEU A 284 -6.65 -8.20 -12.04
C LEU A 284 -7.74 -9.27 -12.22
N GLY A 285 -7.76 -10.31 -11.38
CA GLY A 285 -8.56 -11.52 -11.57
C GLY A 285 -7.90 -12.54 -12.51
N ASP A 286 -8.42 -13.79 -12.49
CA ASP A 286 -7.93 -14.87 -13.37
C ASP A 286 -8.13 -14.54 -14.86
N LYS A 287 -9.14 -13.72 -15.17
CA LYS A 287 -9.40 -13.19 -16.51
C LYS A 287 -9.19 -11.68 -16.48
N ALA A 288 -7.92 -11.28 -16.50
CA ALA A 288 -7.53 -9.89 -16.47
C ALA A 288 -8.19 -9.09 -17.62
N PRO A 289 -8.83 -7.94 -17.34
CA PRO A 289 -9.32 -7.05 -18.38
C PRO A 289 -8.14 -6.49 -19.19
N ALA A 290 -8.38 -6.21 -20.48
CA ALA A 290 -7.37 -5.59 -21.33
C ALA A 290 -7.08 -4.15 -20.86
N PRO A 291 -5.81 -3.72 -20.80
CA PRO A 291 -5.46 -2.35 -20.48
C PRO A 291 -6.05 -1.40 -21.53
N GLN A 292 -6.63 -0.29 -21.09
CA GLN A 292 -7.16 0.71 -22.01
C GLN A 292 -6.01 1.55 -22.57
N PRO A 293 -5.92 1.72 -23.90
CA PRO A 293 -4.89 2.54 -24.51
C PRO A 293 -5.08 4.01 -24.13
N LEU A 294 -3.99 4.78 -24.18
CA LEU A 294 -4.08 6.23 -24.13
C LEU A 294 -4.75 6.76 -25.39
N LYS A 295 -5.79 7.58 -25.19
CA LYS A 295 -6.46 8.34 -26.24
C LYS A 295 -6.36 9.82 -25.85
N PRO A 296 -5.43 10.59 -26.43
CA PRO A 296 -5.35 12.02 -26.17
C PRO A 296 -6.68 12.71 -26.47
N VAL A 297 -7.04 13.67 -25.64
CA VAL A 297 -8.25 14.48 -25.85
C VAL A 297 -7.91 15.63 -26.79
N ALA A 298 -8.63 15.72 -27.91
CA ALA A 298 -8.46 16.81 -28.86
C ALA A 298 -8.95 18.13 -28.25
N ALA A 299 -8.22 19.22 -28.53
CA ALA A 299 -8.66 20.56 -28.15
C ALA A 299 -9.96 20.92 -28.87
N THR A 300 -10.88 21.57 -28.16
CA THR A 300 -12.12 22.12 -28.69
C THR A 300 -12.01 23.66 -28.75
N PRO A 301 -12.87 24.36 -29.50
CA PRO A 301 -12.87 25.82 -29.52
C PRO A 301 -12.99 26.46 -28.12
N GLU A 302 -13.65 25.78 -27.18
CA GLU A 302 -13.89 26.28 -25.82
C GLU A 302 -12.67 26.16 -24.90
N ASN A 303 -11.77 25.17 -25.12
CA ASN A 303 -10.63 24.90 -24.23
C ASN A 303 -9.25 25.09 -24.89
N VAL A 304 -9.19 25.43 -26.18
CA VAL A 304 -7.93 25.52 -26.93
C VAL A 304 -6.94 26.51 -26.31
N ASP A 305 -7.42 27.66 -25.83
CA ASP A 305 -6.53 28.68 -25.25
C ASP A 305 -6.06 28.29 -23.84
N GLN A 306 -6.92 27.64 -23.04
CA GLN A 306 -6.54 27.02 -21.78
C GLN A 306 -5.47 25.94 -21.98
N LEU A 307 -5.64 25.05 -22.96
CA LEU A 307 -4.65 23.99 -23.24
C LEU A 307 -3.32 24.57 -23.75
N LYS A 308 -3.35 25.67 -24.50
CA LYS A 308 -2.12 26.40 -24.89
C LYS A 308 -1.43 27.01 -23.68
N ALA A 309 -2.17 27.66 -22.78
CA ALA A 309 -1.63 28.21 -21.54
C ALA A 309 -1.01 27.11 -20.66
N GLY A 310 -1.75 26.03 -20.42
CA GLY A 310 -1.27 24.86 -19.70
C GLY A 310 -0.02 24.24 -20.30
N ARG A 311 0.08 24.15 -21.63
CA ARG A 311 1.30 23.72 -22.32
C ARG A 311 2.46 24.67 -22.09
N ALA A 312 2.23 25.99 -22.10
CA ALA A 312 3.28 26.97 -21.83
C ALA A 312 3.81 26.82 -20.39
N HIS A 313 2.91 26.62 -19.41
CA HIS A 313 3.30 26.31 -18.03
C HIS A 313 4.12 25.01 -17.94
N TYR A 314 3.66 23.93 -18.57
CA TYR A 314 4.37 22.65 -18.59
C TYR A 314 5.80 22.79 -19.13
N LEU A 315 5.97 23.49 -20.25
CA LEU A 315 7.29 23.72 -20.84
C LEU A 315 8.19 24.58 -19.95
N ALA A 316 7.60 25.52 -19.21
CA ALA A 316 8.35 26.40 -18.32
C ALA A 316 8.82 25.70 -17.04
N VAL A 317 8.00 24.84 -16.43
CA VAL A 317 8.25 24.35 -15.05
C VAL A 317 8.32 22.83 -14.90
N CYS A 318 7.85 22.04 -15.87
CA CYS A 318 7.80 20.57 -15.76
C CYS A 318 8.74 19.86 -16.75
N ALA A 319 8.86 20.38 -17.97
CA ALA A 319 9.50 19.68 -19.09
C ALA A 319 11.00 19.40 -18.91
N GLY A 320 11.69 20.18 -18.07
CA GLY A 320 13.10 19.95 -17.74
C GLY A 320 13.37 18.60 -17.08
N CYS A 321 12.38 18.07 -16.34
CA CYS A 321 12.45 16.76 -15.68
C CYS A 321 11.59 15.73 -16.41
N HIS A 322 10.36 16.08 -16.78
CA HIS A 322 9.39 15.15 -17.37
C HIS A 322 9.50 14.99 -18.89
N GLY A 323 10.49 15.63 -19.52
CA GLY A 323 10.66 15.63 -20.97
C GLY A 323 9.78 16.66 -21.66
N ARG A 324 10.04 16.94 -22.94
CA ARG A 324 9.25 17.94 -23.67
C ARG A 324 7.87 17.41 -24.04
N ASP A 325 7.79 16.11 -24.31
CA ASP A 325 6.58 15.43 -24.78
C ASP A 325 6.11 14.41 -23.73
N GLY A 326 6.50 14.58 -22.46
CA GLY A 326 6.06 13.75 -21.34
C GLY A 326 6.75 12.39 -21.23
N GLU A 327 7.87 12.18 -21.92
CA GLU A 327 8.61 10.93 -21.97
C GLU A 327 9.32 10.55 -20.66
N GLY A 328 9.44 11.50 -19.72
CA GLY A 328 10.15 11.31 -18.46
C GLY A 328 11.67 11.21 -18.64
N LYS A 329 12.36 11.00 -17.52
CA LYS A 329 13.81 10.78 -17.52
C LYS A 329 14.13 9.61 -16.58
N PRO A 330 14.66 8.49 -17.11
CA PRO A 330 14.99 7.32 -16.30
C PRO A 330 15.80 7.69 -15.05
N HIS A 331 15.44 7.10 -13.91
CA HIS A 331 16.05 7.33 -12.59
C HIS A 331 15.98 8.78 -12.07
N VAL A 332 15.18 9.65 -12.69
CA VAL A 332 15.04 11.06 -12.31
C VAL A 332 13.58 11.46 -12.15
N ALA A 333 12.75 11.23 -13.15
CA ALA A 333 11.36 11.63 -13.15
C ALA A 333 10.52 10.67 -13.99
N VAL A 334 9.32 10.36 -13.49
CA VAL A 334 8.38 9.49 -14.18
C VAL A 334 7.93 10.11 -15.52
N PRO A 335 7.62 9.29 -16.54
CA PRO A 335 6.90 9.78 -17.70
C PRO A 335 5.55 10.37 -17.26
N MET A 336 5.11 11.42 -17.94
CA MET A 336 3.73 11.91 -17.86
C MET A 336 2.84 11.17 -18.85
N LEU A 337 3.40 10.78 -20.00
CA LEU A 337 2.70 10.02 -21.02
C LEU A 337 2.13 8.73 -20.42
N ALA A 338 0.80 8.60 -20.44
CA ALA A 338 0.06 7.47 -19.87
C ALA A 338 0.29 7.23 -18.36
N ASN A 339 0.77 8.23 -17.61
CA ASN A 339 0.94 8.13 -16.17
C ASN A 339 -0.40 7.93 -15.45
N ALA A 340 -0.45 7.01 -14.48
CA ALA A 340 -1.69 6.64 -13.79
C ALA A 340 -2.32 7.81 -13.01
N THR A 341 -1.53 8.79 -12.54
CA THR A 341 -2.05 9.97 -11.82
C THR A 341 -2.79 10.91 -12.78
N VAL A 342 -2.22 11.19 -13.97
CA VAL A 342 -2.89 12.05 -14.96
C VAL A 342 -4.03 11.34 -15.70
N ARG A 343 -3.98 10.00 -15.75
CA ARG A 343 -5.07 9.15 -16.27
C ARG A 343 -6.21 8.93 -15.27
N ASN A 344 -6.06 9.36 -14.02
CA ASN A 344 -7.10 9.13 -13.02
C ASN A 344 -8.30 10.06 -13.27
N ALA A 345 -9.52 9.51 -13.13
CA ALA A 345 -10.74 10.30 -13.31
C ALA A 345 -10.80 11.42 -12.27
N ASP A 346 -10.51 11.08 -11.01
CA ASP A 346 -10.34 12.05 -9.93
C ASP A 346 -9.00 12.78 -10.06
N VAL A 347 -9.06 14.11 -10.17
CA VAL A 347 -7.90 14.99 -10.33
C VAL A 347 -7.17 15.29 -9.02
N HIS A 348 -7.77 14.98 -7.87
CA HIS A 348 -7.27 15.37 -6.55
C HIS A 348 -5.77 15.16 -6.37
N ASN A 349 -5.29 13.94 -6.63
CA ASN A 349 -3.87 13.60 -6.44
C ASN A 349 -2.93 14.33 -7.40
N LEU A 350 -3.38 14.66 -8.61
CA LEU A 350 -2.57 15.44 -9.55
C LEU A 350 -2.34 16.85 -8.98
N ILE A 351 -3.41 17.50 -8.50
CA ILE A 351 -3.33 18.83 -7.90
C ILE A 351 -2.48 18.79 -6.63
N VAL A 352 -2.75 17.85 -5.71
CA VAL A 352 -2.00 17.73 -4.45
C VAL A 352 -0.53 17.48 -4.71
N SER A 353 -0.17 16.62 -5.67
CA SER A 353 1.24 16.37 -6.01
C SER A 353 1.93 17.65 -6.50
N MET A 354 1.26 18.46 -7.32
CA MET A 354 1.83 19.75 -7.77
C MET A 354 1.90 20.79 -6.65
N LEU A 355 0.93 20.82 -5.74
CA LEU A 355 0.91 21.77 -4.63
C LEU A 355 1.95 21.43 -3.57
N ASP A 356 2.11 20.16 -3.23
CA ASP A 356 2.97 19.73 -2.12
C ASP A 356 4.40 19.42 -2.58
N GLY A 357 4.57 19.08 -3.85
CA GLY A 357 5.79 18.43 -4.32
C GLY A 357 5.85 16.96 -3.91
N ILE A 358 6.93 16.29 -4.31
CA ILE A 358 7.20 14.89 -3.96
C ILE A 358 8.65 14.80 -3.52
N GLU A 359 8.89 14.28 -2.32
CA GLU A 359 10.24 14.07 -1.81
C GLU A 359 11.05 13.10 -2.69
N ALA A 360 12.38 13.23 -2.69
CA ALA A 360 13.25 12.30 -3.38
C ALA A 360 13.12 10.88 -2.82
N GLN A 361 13.11 9.89 -3.71
CA GLN A 361 12.83 8.49 -3.37
C GLN A 361 13.89 7.56 -3.93
N ARG A 362 14.24 6.53 -3.15
CA ARG A 362 15.18 5.48 -3.55
C ARG A 362 14.47 4.14 -3.65
N PHE A 363 14.73 3.47 -4.75
CA PHE A 363 14.17 2.18 -5.09
C PHE A 363 15.29 1.13 -5.18
N PRO A 364 14.98 -0.16 -5.32
CA PRO A 364 16.00 -1.21 -5.40
C PRO A 364 17.06 -0.95 -6.48
N GLY A 365 18.31 -1.31 -6.17
CA GLY A 365 19.43 -1.10 -7.10
C GLY A 365 19.82 0.37 -7.22
N THR A 366 19.88 0.87 -8.46
CA THR A 366 20.23 2.27 -8.79
C THR A 366 19.00 3.11 -9.12
N GLU A 367 17.80 2.55 -8.95
CA GLU A 367 16.56 3.22 -9.26
C GLU A 367 16.24 4.32 -8.24
N ALA A 368 15.82 5.48 -8.74
CA ALA A 368 15.49 6.65 -7.93
C ALA A 368 14.49 7.55 -8.64
N MET A 369 13.82 8.39 -7.86
CA MET A 369 13.11 9.58 -8.35
C MET A 369 13.66 10.79 -7.60
N GLN A 370 14.01 11.84 -8.33
CA GLN A 370 14.45 13.09 -7.72
C GLN A 370 13.26 13.81 -7.10
N GLU A 371 13.57 14.74 -6.20
CA GLU A 371 12.56 15.62 -5.63
C GLU A 371 11.82 16.37 -6.75
N MET A 372 10.50 16.33 -6.70
CA MET A 372 9.63 17.21 -7.47
C MET A 372 9.28 18.40 -6.59
N PRO A 373 9.66 19.64 -6.95
CA PRO A 373 9.39 20.80 -6.13
C PRO A 373 7.88 21.07 -6.05
N SER A 374 7.48 21.78 -4.99
CA SER A 374 6.15 22.38 -4.91
C SER A 374 5.98 23.50 -5.95
N PHE A 375 4.79 23.59 -6.52
CA PHE A 375 4.36 24.67 -7.39
C PHE A 375 3.28 25.57 -6.74
N ALA A 376 3.17 25.56 -5.41
CA ALA A 376 2.18 26.34 -4.67
C ALA A 376 2.28 27.87 -4.91
N GLN A 377 3.37 28.38 -5.45
CA GLN A 377 3.52 29.79 -5.84
C GLN A 377 2.73 30.19 -7.10
N MET A 378 2.44 29.23 -7.99
CA MET A 378 1.56 29.49 -9.15
C MET A 378 0.15 29.74 -8.65
N ASN A 379 -0.63 30.59 -9.33
CA ASN A 379 -2.01 30.88 -8.92
C ASN A 379 -2.97 29.72 -9.30
N ASP A 380 -4.21 29.79 -8.81
CA ASP A 380 -5.21 28.73 -9.00
C ASP A 380 -5.55 28.48 -10.48
N THR A 381 -5.62 29.52 -11.29
CA THR A 381 -5.89 29.42 -12.73
C THR A 381 -4.72 28.79 -13.46
N GLU A 382 -3.49 29.22 -13.18
CA GLU A 382 -2.27 28.66 -13.79
C GLU A 382 -2.12 27.17 -13.49
N LEU A 383 -2.38 26.75 -12.24
CA LEU A 383 -2.36 25.33 -11.88
C LEU A 383 -3.48 24.53 -12.55
N ALA A 384 -4.68 25.10 -12.66
CA ALA A 384 -5.81 24.45 -13.32
C ALA A 384 -5.52 24.25 -14.82
N ASP A 385 -4.97 25.26 -15.50
CA ASP A 385 -4.57 25.18 -16.91
C ASP A 385 -3.48 24.13 -17.11
N LEU A 386 -2.46 24.10 -16.24
CA LEU A 386 -1.42 23.06 -16.25
C LEU A 386 -2.02 21.66 -16.05
N ALA A 387 -2.89 21.48 -15.05
CA ALA A 387 -3.56 20.21 -14.78
C ALA A 387 -4.39 19.74 -15.98
N ASN A 388 -5.12 20.65 -16.61
CA ASN A 388 -5.93 20.38 -17.80
C ASN A 388 -5.08 19.95 -18.99
N TYR A 389 -3.95 20.62 -19.23
CA TYR A 389 -3.02 20.19 -20.26
C TYR A 389 -2.47 18.78 -20.00
N LEU A 390 -2.01 18.50 -18.77
CA LEU A 390 -1.49 17.17 -18.40
C LEU A 390 -2.54 16.06 -18.59
N ARG A 391 -3.78 16.31 -18.13
CA ARG A 391 -4.91 15.38 -18.24
C ARG A 391 -5.32 15.12 -19.68
N ALA A 392 -5.52 16.16 -20.47
CA ALA A 392 -5.96 16.03 -21.86
C ALA A 392 -4.87 15.40 -22.75
N ASN A 393 -3.64 15.88 -22.62
CA ASN A 393 -2.55 15.51 -23.53
C ASN A 393 -1.91 14.16 -23.16
N PHE A 394 -1.73 13.89 -21.86
CA PHE A 394 -1.01 12.70 -21.39
C PHE A 394 -1.90 11.67 -20.69
N GLY A 395 -3.06 12.08 -20.18
CA GLY A 395 -3.98 11.23 -19.43
C GLY A 395 -5.18 10.69 -20.22
N GLY A 396 -5.55 11.35 -21.32
CA GLY A 396 -6.81 11.04 -22.02
C GLY A 396 -8.06 11.38 -21.20
N GLN A 397 -7.93 12.32 -20.27
CA GLN A 397 -9.00 12.81 -19.40
C GLN A 397 -9.48 14.19 -19.86
N PRO A 398 -10.73 14.58 -19.58
CA PRO A 398 -11.24 15.90 -19.95
C PRO A 398 -10.44 17.03 -19.28
N ALA A 399 -10.41 18.16 -19.97
CA ALA A 399 -9.86 19.42 -19.47
C ALA A 399 -10.95 20.20 -18.71
N ASP A 400 -11.34 19.71 -17.54
CA ASP A 400 -12.45 20.21 -16.73
C ASP A 400 -12.04 20.69 -15.32
N VAL A 401 -10.73 20.83 -15.08
CA VAL A 401 -10.19 21.32 -13.80
C VAL A 401 -10.44 22.82 -13.67
N THR A 402 -10.97 23.23 -12.52
CA THR A 402 -11.27 24.63 -12.22
C THR A 402 -10.31 25.22 -11.18
N ALA A 403 -10.17 26.54 -11.18
CA ALA A 403 -9.41 27.27 -10.17
C ALA A 403 -9.96 27.02 -8.75
N ASP A 404 -11.29 26.88 -8.59
CA ASP A 404 -11.90 26.61 -7.28
C ASP A 404 -11.54 25.23 -6.73
N GLN A 405 -11.40 24.21 -7.60
CA GLN A 405 -10.90 22.90 -7.18
C GLN A 405 -9.45 22.98 -6.69
N VAL A 406 -8.59 23.75 -7.37
CA VAL A 406 -7.21 23.97 -6.93
C VAL A 406 -7.18 24.70 -5.59
N LYS A 407 -7.95 25.79 -5.48
CA LYS A 407 -8.05 26.59 -4.26
C LYS A 407 -8.49 25.77 -3.05
N GLY A 408 -9.45 24.87 -3.24
CA GLY A 408 -9.94 23.97 -2.20
C GLY A 408 -8.88 23.01 -1.65
N LEU A 409 -7.82 22.71 -2.41
CA LEU A 409 -6.76 21.77 -2.04
C LEU A 409 -5.48 22.45 -1.52
N ARG A 410 -5.43 23.78 -1.51
CA ARG A 410 -4.29 24.53 -0.93
C ARG A 410 -4.26 24.52 0.59
N GLN A 411 -5.40 24.25 1.23
CA GLN A 411 -5.57 24.35 2.68
C GLN A 411 -5.19 23.07 3.41
#